data_AF-A0A524CNQ9-F1
#
_entry.id   AF-A0A524CNQ9-F1
#
_cell.length_a   1.000
_cell.length_b   1.000
_cell.length_c   1.000
_cell.angle_alpha   90.00
_cell.angle_beta   90.00
_cell.angle_gamma   90.00
#
_symmetry.space_group_name_H-M   'P 1'
#
loop_
_entity.id
_entity.type
_entity.pdbx_description
1 polymer ?
#
loop_
_entity_poly.entity_id
_entity_poly.type
_entity_poly.pdbx_seq_one_letter_code
_entity_poly.pdbx_strand_id
1 'polypeptide(L)'
;MDYYKRIFKESIIIVIISSIFGLISGSVLSFNEQILYAFPVILLLNPALNSLIGDISIVLVSRLTTHLYIGIISPKVEISERLKEDFLGLFISLILSLISLLIIGYGFALFTKVQIVNPLLICFVIILTILILFLNMFIFLFIACIFFFNRGKDPNNFLIPFVSSLADFLTPFLIILFITIFK
;
A
#
# COMPACT_ATOMS: atom_id res chain seq x y z
N MET A 1 12.07 -18.69 -27.83
CA MET A 1 12.57 -17.30 -27.87
C MET A 1 11.46 -16.27 -27.64
N ASP A 2 10.24 -16.48 -28.15
CA ASP A 2 9.15 -15.49 -28.03
C ASP A 2 8.63 -15.29 -26.61
N TYR A 3 8.64 -16.34 -25.78
CA TYR A 3 8.27 -16.25 -24.36
C TYR A 3 9.18 -15.29 -23.59
N TYR A 4 10.49 -15.36 -23.80
CA TYR A 4 11.47 -14.49 -23.14
C TYR A 4 11.32 -13.03 -23.59
N LYS A 5 11.13 -12.81 -24.90
CA LYS A 5 10.87 -11.47 -25.45
C LYS A 5 9.57 -10.86 -24.90
N ARG A 6 8.53 -11.68 -24.71
CA ARG A 6 7.26 -11.26 -24.12
C ARG A 6 7.42 -10.86 -22.66
N ILE A 7 8.06 -11.69 -21.84
CA ILE A 7 8.37 -11.36 -20.44
C ILE A 7 9.18 -10.08 -20.37
N PHE A 8 10.26 -9.98 -21.15
CA PHE A 8 11.13 -8.81 -21.13
C PHE A 8 10.38 -7.53 -21.50
N LYS A 9 9.50 -7.58 -22.51
CA LYS A 9 8.67 -6.43 -22.93
C LYS A 9 7.61 -6.06 -21.89
N GLU A 10 6.97 -7.04 -21.27
CA GLU A 10 5.98 -6.80 -20.21
C GLU A 10 6.66 -6.23 -18.96
N SER A 11 7.79 -6.81 -18.54
CA SER A 11 8.58 -6.34 -17.39
C SER A 11 9.13 -4.93 -17.60
N ILE A 12 9.63 -4.58 -18.78
CA ILE A 12 10.20 -3.24 -19.01
C ILE A 12 9.15 -2.14 -18.92
N ILE A 13 7.94 -2.41 -19.41
CA ILE A 13 6.81 -1.47 -19.29
C ILE A 13 6.46 -1.25 -17.82
N ILE A 14 6.38 -2.34 -17.05
CA ILE A 14 6.08 -2.29 -15.62
C ILE A 14 7.16 -1.51 -14.87
N VAL A 15 8.44 -1.76 -15.16
CA VAL A 15 9.57 -1.08 -14.52
C VAL A 15 9.59 0.41 -14.85
N ILE A 16 9.28 0.79 -16.09
CA ILE A 16 9.20 2.22 -16.47
C ILE A 16 8.08 2.90 -15.69
N ILE A 17 6.90 2.27 -15.60
CA ILE A 17 5.77 2.81 -14.85
C ILE A 17 6.10 2.94 -13.36
N SER A 18 6.65 1.89 -12.74
CA SER A 18 7.03 1.92 -11.33
C SER A 18 8.11 2.97 -11.06
N SER A 19 9.06 3.15 -11.98
CA SER A 19 10.08 4.20 -11.89
C SER A 19 9.48 5.60 -11.91
N ILE A 20 8.46 5.85 -12.75
CA ILE A 20 7.76 7.14 -12.79
C ILE A 20 7.04 7.39 -11.46
N PHE A 21 6.31 6.41 -10.92
CA PHE A 21 5.67 6.54 -9.61
C PHE A 21 6.69 6.77 -8.49
N GLY A 22 7.83 6.07 -8.52
CA GLY A 22 8.94 6.25 -7.58
C GLY A 22 9.53 7.67 -7.66
N LEU A 23 9.69 8.23 -8.87
CA LEU A 23 10.14 9.60 -9.06
C LEU A 23 9.14 10.61 -8.50
N ILE A 24 7.85 10.41 -8.72
CA ILE A 24 6.80 11.29 -8.18
C ILE A 24 6.82 11.21 -6.65
N SER A 25 6.88 10.00 -6.08
CA SER A 25 6.98 9.79 -4.64
C SER A 25 8.19 10.50 -4.04
N GLY A 26 9.39 10.25 -4.59
CA GLY A 26 10.62 10.91 -4.15
C GLY A 26 10.57 12.42 -4.28
N SER A 27 9.92 12.94 -5.33
CA SER A 27 9.69 14.38 -5.51
C SER A 27 8.79 14.94 -4.41
N VAL A 28 7.70 14.25 -4.05
CA VAL A 28 6.81 14.67 -2.95
C VAL A 28 7.58 14.74 -1.63
N LEU A 29 8.43 13.75 -1.32
CA LEU A 29 9.28 13.84 -0.13
C LEU A 29 10.26 15.01 -0.22
N SER A 30 10.90 15.20 -1.38
CA SER A 30 11.92 16.24 -1.58
C SER A 30 11.33 17.65 -1.45
N PHE A 31 10.15 17.90 -2.03
CA PHE A 31 9.47 19.20 -1.90
C PHE A 31 9.02 19.50 -0.47
N ASN A 32 8.91 18.49 0.39
CA ASN A 32 8.47 18.62 1.78
C ASN A 32 9.60 18.33 2.77
N GLU A 33 10.85 18.56 2.37
CA GLU A 33 12.05 18.31 3.19
C GLU A 33 11.97 18.97 4.58
N GLN A 34 11.37 20.17 4.68
CA GLN A 34 11.22 20.88 5.94
C GLN A 34 10.37 20.09 6.96
N ILE A 35 9.35 19.36 6.49
CA ILE A 35 8.51 18.50 7.33
C ILE A 35 9.32 17.29 7.78
N LEU A 36 10.12 16.71 6.88
CA LEU A 36 10.96 15.55 7.17
C LEU A 36 12.07 15.89 8.19
N TYR A 37 12.65 17.09 8.12
CA TYR A 37 13.57 17.60 9.13
C TYR A 37 12.88 17.89 10.46
N ALA A 38 11.64 18.39 10.44
CA ALA A 38 10.86 18.63 11.65
C ALA A 38 10.43 17.33 12.35
N PHE A 39 10.25 16.24 11.59
CA PHE A 39 9.80 14.94 12.09
C PHE A 39 10.65 13.78 11.52
N PRO A 40 11.90 13.62 11.96
CA PRO A 40 12.84 12.65 11.39
C PRO A 40 12.38 11.20 11.50
N VAL A 41 11.57 10.88 12.52
CA VAL A 41 11.01 9.53 12.72
C VAL A 41 10.18 9.04 11.53
N ILE A 42 9.61 9.96 10.73
CA ILE A 42 8.82 9.58 9.56
C ILE A 42 9.70 8.92 8.50
N LEU A 43 10.91 9.43 8.27
CA LEU A 43 11.85 8.84 7.32
C LEU A 43 12.21 7.40 7.71
N LEU A 44 12.30 7.14 9.02
CA LEU A 44 12.57 5.81 9.57
C LEU A 44 11.37 4.87 9.38
N LEU A 45 10.15 5.36 9.60
CA LEU A 45 8.93 4.53 9.53
C LEU A 45 8.40 4.34 8.11
N ASN A 46 8.64 5.28 7.20
CA ASN A 46 8.02 5.33 5.88
C ASN A 46 8.23 4.05 5.04
N PRO A 47 9.44 3.46 4.94
CA PRO A 47 9.63 2.22 4.18
C PRO A 47 8.79 1.05 4.72
N ALA A 48 8.68 0.94 6.05
CA ALA A 48 7.89 -0.11 6.68
C ALA A 48 6.38 0.10 6.45
N LEU A 49 5.91 1.35 6.48
CA LEU A 49 4.52 1.69 6.20
C LEU A 49 4.14 1.43 4.74
N ASN A 50 5.04 1.77 3.80
CA ASN A 50 4.86 1.45 2.38
C ASN A 50 4.72 -0.07 2.19
N SER A 51 5.62 -0.86 2.78
CA SER A 51 5.56 -2.33 2.72
C SER A 51 4.24 -2.85 3.28
N LEU A 52 3.80 -2.36 4.45
CA LEU A 52 2.57 -2.81 5.09
C LEU A 52 1.34 -2.67 4.17
N ILE A 53 1.15 -1.50 3.56
CA ILE A 53 0.00 -1.28 2.65
C ILE A 53 0.17 -2.06 1.35
N GLY A 54 1.37 -2.10 0.79
CA GLY A 54 1.66 -2.87 -0.42
C GLY A 54 1.34 -4.35 -0.23
N ASP A 55 1.85 -4.95 0.85
CA ASP A 55 1.72 -6.37 1.14
C ASP A 55 0.25 -6.77 1.40
N ILE A 56 -0.48 -5.99 2.22
CA ILE A 56 -1.92 -6.23 2.45
C ILE A 56 -2.71 -6.15 1.14
N SER A 57 -2.38 -5.20 0.27
CA SER A 57 -3.03 -5.05 -1.02
C SER A 57 -2.71 -6.21 -1.98
N ILE A 58 -1.47 -6.70 -1.98
CA ILE A 58 -1.06 -7.87 -2.79
C ILE A 58 -1.78 -9.14 -2.31
N VAL A 59 -1.89 -9.33 -0.99
CA VAL A 59 -2.65 -10.46 -0.43
C VAL A 59 -4.12 -10.38 -0.84
N LEU A 60 -4.74 -9.20 -0.78
CA LEU A 60 -6.11 -9.00 -1.24
C LEU A 60 -6.28 -9.39 -2.71
N VAL A 61 -5.44 -8.84 -3.60
CA VAL A 61 -5.48 -9.15 -5.04
C VAL A 61 -5.36 -10.65 -5.27
N SER A 62 -4.39 -11.31 -4.62
CA SER A 62 -4.15 -12.74 -4.78
C SER A 62 -5.33 -13.59 -4.32
N ARG A 63 -5.95 -13.23 -3.17
CA ARG A 63 -7.14 -13.91 -2.65
C ARG A 63 -8.36 -13.72 -3.56
N LEU A 64 -8.64 -12.49 -3.98
CA LEU A 64 -9.74 -12.18 -4.89
C LEU A 64 -9.60 -12.93 -6.22
N THR A 65 -8.41 -12.91 -6.81
CA THR A 65 -8.12 -13.65 -8.04
C THR A 65 -8.39 -15.14 -7.84
N THR A 66 -7.89 -15.72 -6.75
CA THR A 66 -8.13 -17.14 -6.42
C THR A 66 -9.62 -17.42 -6.28
N HIS A 67 -10.35 -16.60 -5.52
CA HIS A 67 -11.79 -16.73 -5.31
C HIS A 67 -12.62 -16.64 -6.59
N LEU A 68 -12.22 -15.80 -7.55
CA LEU A 68 -12.83 -15.71 -8.87
C LEU A 68 -12.59 -16.98 -9.70
N TYR A 69 -11.36 -17.50 -9.72
CA TYR A 69 -11.02 -18.70 -10.48
C TYR A 69 -11.71 -19.97 -9.97
N ILE A 70 -11.86 -20.12 -8.65
CA ILE A 70 -12.53 -21.28 -8.04
C ILE A 70 -14.06 -21.10 -7.91
N GLY A 71 -14.59 -19.93 -8.28
CA GLY A 71 -16.03 -19.64 -8.28
C GLY A 71 -16.64 -19.37 -6.90
N ILE A 72 -15.84 -19.08 -5.87
CA ILE A 72 -16.36 -18.67 -4.54
C ILE A 72 -16.94 -17.26 -4.58
N ILE A 73 -16.35 -16.36 -5.39
CA ILE A 73 -16.86 -15.00 -5.62
C ILE A 73 -17.36 -14.92 -7.06
N SER A 74 -18.56 -14.37 -7.26
CA SER A 74 -19.09 -14.14 -8.59
C SER A 74 -18.27 -13.06 -9.30
N PRO A 75 -18.12 -13.12 -10.64
CA PRO A 75 -17.41 -12.09 -11.40
C PRO A 75 -18.26 -10.82 -11.59
N LYS A 76 -18.93 -10.39 -10.52
CA LYS A 76 -19.79 -9.21 -10.42
C LYS A 76 -19.43 -8.44 -9.15
N VAL A 77 -19.65 -7.13 -9.16
CA VAL A 77 -19.41 -6.26 -8.00
C VAL A 77 -20.56 -6.45 -7.01
N GLU A 78 -20.49 -7.53 -6.25
CA GLU A 78 -21.49 -7.94 -5.27
C GLU A 78 -20.81 -8.26 -3.94
N ILE A 79 -21.41 -7.82 -2.84
CA ILE A 79 -20.87 -8.09 -1.50
C ILE A 79 -21.23 -9.53 -1.13
N SER A 80 -20.24 -10.42 -1.15
CA SER A 80 -20.36 -11.78 -0.66
C SER A 80 -19.96 -11.88 0.82
N GLU A 81 -20.43 -12.93 1.50
CA GLU A 81 -19.98 -13.23 2.87
C GLU A 81 -18.47 -13.46 2.92
N ARG A 82 -17.93 -14.15 1.90
CA ARG A 82 -16.48 -14.36 1.77
C ARG A 82 -15.70 -13.05 1.67
N LEU A 83 -16.20 -12.06 0.92
CA LEU A 83 -15.56 -10.76 0.81
C LEU A 83 -15.50 -10.04 2.16
N LYS A 84 -16.54 -10.18 3.00
CA LYS A 84 -16.57 -9.63 4.35
C LYS A 84 -15.56 -10.32 5.27
N GLU A 85 -15.44 -11.65 5.18
CA GLU A 85 -14.42 -12.41 5.91
C GLU A 85 -13.01 -11.96 5.54
N ASP A 86 -12.74 -11.80 4.23
CA ASP A 86 -11.44 -11.31 3.75
C ASP A 86 -11.17 -9.88 4.23
N PHE A 87 -12.18 -8.99 4.19
CA PHE A 87 -12.05 -7.64 4.72
C PHE A 87 -11.67 -7.66 6.21
N LEU A 88 -12.40 -8.41 7.04
CA LEU A 88 -12.16 -8.49 8.47
C LEU A 88 -10.80 -9.12 8.77
N GLY A 89 -10.44 -10.21 8.08
CA GLY A 89 -9.16 -10.87 8.26
C GLY A 89 -7.98 -9.96 7.91
N LEU A 90 -8.08 -9.24 6.78
CA LEU A 90 -7.05 -8.27 6.38
C LEU A 90 -7.01 -7.07 7.32
N PHE A 91 -8.16 -6.59 7.79
CA PHE A 91 -8.23 -5.47 8.73
C PHE A 91 -7.58 -5.82 10.08
N ILE A 92 -7.85 -7.01 10.62
CA ILE A 92 -7.20 -7.50 11.85
C ILE A 92 -5.70 -7.63 11.64
N SER A 93 -5.28 -8.23 10.52
CA SER A 93 -3.86 -8.34 10.17
C SER A 93 -3.19 -6.97 10.08
N LEU A 94 -3.84 -6.00 9.43
CA LEU A 94 -3.36 -4.62 9.29
C LEU A 94 -3.14 -3.98 10.66
N ILE A 95 -4.12 -4.07 11.56
CA ILE A 95 -4.04 -3.48 12.90
C ILE A 95 -2.91 -4.12 13.71
N LEU A 96 -2.80 -5.46 13.71
CA LEU A 96 -1.74 -6.18 14.43
C LEU A 96 -0.35 -5.81 13.90
N SER A 97 -0.18 -5.81 12.57
CA SER A 97 1.06 -5.42 11.93
C SER A 97 1.40 -3.95 12.17
N LEU A 98 0.41 -3.05 12.17
CA LEU A 98 0.61 -1.64 12.46
C LEU A 98 1.08 -1.42 13.90
N ILE A 99 0.44 -2.08 14.88
CA ILE A 99 0.85 -2.03 16.29
C ILE A 99 2.29 -2.52 16.44
N SER A 100 2.61 -3.67 15.84
CA SER A 100 3.97 -4.23 15.85
C SER A 100 4.99 -3.26 15.24
N LEU A 101 4.67 -2.69 14.08
CA LEU A 101 5.52 -1.71 13.39
C LEU A 101 5.76 -0.48 14.24
N LEU A 102 4.73 0.08 14.87
CA LEU A 102 4.88 1.25 15.74
C LEU A 102 5.77 0.92 16.95
N ILE A 103 5.52 -0.20 17.64
CA ILE A 103 6.32 -0.61 18.80
C ILE A 103 7.80 -0.78 18.41
N ILE A 104 8.07 -1.53 17.34
CA ILE A 104 9.43 -1.79 16.86
C ILE A 104 10.08 -0.50 16.36
N GLY A 105 9.35 0.30 15.58
CA GLY A 105 9.84 1.53 14.97
C GLY A 105 10.20 2.61 16.00
N TYR A 106 9.33 2.85 17.00
CA TYR A 106 9.66 3.75 18.10
C TYR A 106 10.78 3.20 18.99
N GLY A 107 10.82 1.89 19.24
CA GLY A 107 11.93 1.25 19.94
C GLY A 107 13.27 1.44 19.22
N PHE A 108 13.28 1.28 17.89
CA PHE A 108 14.46 1.48 17.06
C PHE A 108 14.86 2.96 16.98
N ALA A 109 13.90 3.88 16.93
CA ALA A 109 14.17 5.32 16.98
C ALA A 109 14.87 5.72 18.30
N LEU A 110 14.44 5.15 19.43
CA LEU A 110 15.10 5.36 20.73
C LEU A 110 16.53 4.80 20.73
N PHE A 111 16.74 3.60 20.17
CA PHE A 111 18.07 2.97 20.08
C PHE A 111 19.04 3.78 19.21
N THR A 112 18.56 4.30 18.08
CA THR A 112 19.34 5.08 17.11
C THR A 112 19.42 6.57 17.46
N LYS A 113 18.79 7.01 18.54
CA LYS A 113 18.69 8.41 18.99
C LYS A 113 18.07 9.35 17.93
N VAL A 114 17.19 8.82 17.09
CA VAL A 114 16.39 9.62 16.17
C VAL A 114 15.41 10.46 16.98
N GLN A 115 15.32 11.76 16.69
CA GLN A 115 14.45 12.66 17.42
C GLN A 115 12.98 12.32 17.18
N ILE A 116 12.23 12.20 18.28
CA ILE A 116 10.79 11.93 18.27
C ILE A 116 10.06 13.20 18.67
N VAL A 117 9.50 13.91 17.70
CA VAL A 117 8.75 15.15 17.91
C VAL A 117 7.26 14.85 17.87
N ASN A 118 6.54 15.21 18.93
CA ASN A 118 5.08 15.03 19.03
C ASN A 118 4.60 13.60 18.66
N PRO A 119 4.99 12.57 19.44
CA PRO A 119 4.70 11.17 19.11
C PRO A 119 3.20 10.86 18.96
N LEU A 120 2.33 11.56 19.71
CA LEU A 120 0.88 11.40 19.61
C LEU A 120 0.36 11.83 18.24
N LEU A 121 0.82 12.99 17.73
CA LEU A 121 0.47 13.47 16.40
C LEU A 121 0.92 12.49 15.31
N ILE A 122 2.17 12.01 15.40
CA ILE A 122 2.73 11.06 14.42
C ILE A 122 1.94 9.76 14.41
N CYS A 123 1.66 9.18 15.59
CA CYS A 123 0.83 7.98 15.69
C CYS A 123 -0.57 8.20 15.09
N PHE A 124 -1.20 9.32 15.40
CA PHE A 124 -2.52 9.67 14.86
C PHE A 124 -2.49 9.77 13.32
N VAL A 125 -1.53 10.49 12.76
CA VAL A 125 -1.37 10.64 11.31
C VAL A 125 -1.12 9.28 10.64
N ILE A 126 -0.26 8.44 11.20
CA ILE A 126 0.04 7.12 10.64
C ILE A 126 -1.21 6.25 10.64
N ILE A 127 -1.92 6.16 11.77
CA ILE A 127 -3.15 5.36 11.88
C ILE A 127 -4.18 5.85 10.88
N LEU A 128 -4.40 7.17 10.81
CA LEU A 128 -5.34 7.77 9.87
C LEU A 128 -4.97 7.47 8.41
N THR A 129 -3.70 7.61 8.06
CA THR A 129 -3.18 7.30 6.71
C THR A 129 -3.44 5.85 6.34
N ILE A 130 -3.04 4.92 7.20
CA ILE A 130 -3.13 3.48 6.95
C ILE A 130 -4.60 3.03 6.83
N LEU A 131 -5.49 3.55 7.67
CA LEU A 131 -6.92 3.24 7.60
C LEU A 131 -7.56 3.75 6.31
N ILE A 132 -7.26 5.00 5.91
CA ILE A 132 -7.78 5.58 4.68
C ILE A 132 -7.26 4.81 3.47
N LEU A 133 -5.96 4.49 3.42
CA LEU A 133 -5.37 3.71 2.34
C LEU A 133 -5.99 2.33 2.26
N PHE A 134 -6.12 1.62 3.37
CA PHE A 134 -6.70 0.30 3.40
C PHE A 134 -8.13 0.29 2.82
N LEU A 135 -8.99 1.20 3.27
CA LEU A 135 -10.38 1.28 2.78
C LEU A 135 -10.45 1.58 1.28
N ASN A 136 -9.67 2.56 0.82
CA ASN A 136 -9.66 2.95 -0.60
C ASN A 136 -9.07 1.85 -1.48
N MET A 137 -7.94 1.25 -1.08
CA MET A 137 -7.31 0.14 -1.80
C MET A 137 -8.21 -1.07 -1.85
N PHE A 138 -8.89 -1.40 -0.74
CA PHE A 138 -9.77 -2.57 -0.71
C PHE A 138 -10.89 -2.45 -1.76
N ILE A 139 -11.59 -1.30 -1.78
CA ILE A 139 -12.68 -1.04 -2.71
C ILE A 139 -12.15 -1.00 -4.15
N PHE A 140 -11.07 -0.25 -4.37
CA PHE A 140 -10.48 -0.10 -5.70
C PHE A 140 -10.01 -1.45 -6.29
N LEU A 141 -9.26 -2.23 -5.51
CA LEU A 141 -8.71 -3.52 -5.96
C LEU A 141 -9.80 -4.56 -6.16
N PHE A 142 -10.85 -4.54 -5.35
CA PHE A 142 -12.02 -5.41 -5.56
C PHE A 142 -12.66 -5.18 -6.92
N ILE A 143 -12.97 -3.93 -7.25
CA ILE A 143 -13.56 -3.55 -8.53
C ILE A 143 -12.60 -3.86 -9.68
N ALA A 144 -11.31 -3.53 -9.51
CA ALA A 144 -10.30 -3.74 -10.54
C ALA A 144 -10.06 -5.24 -10.81
N CYS A 145 -10.07 -6.09 -9.77
CA CYS A 145 -9.95 -7.54 -9.93
C CYS A 145 -11.05 -8.11 -10.81
N ILE A 146 -12.31 -7.77 -10.51
CA ILE A 146 -13.47 -8.20 -11.29
C ILE A 146 -13.37 -7.70 -12.73
N PHE A 147 -12.94 -6.46 -12.93
CA PHE A 147 -12.77 -5.86 -14.25
C PHE A 147 -11.73 -6.57 -15.12
N PHE A 148 -10.55 -6.88 -14.56
CA PHE A 148 -9.51 -7.62 -15.29
C PHE A 148 -9.93 -9.05 -15.56
N PHE A 149 -10.53 -9.72 -14.58
CA PHE A 149 -11.00 -11.09 -14.70
C PHE A 149 -12.08 -11.23 -15.79
N ASN A 150 -13.06 -10.32 -15.83
CA ASN A 150 -14.10 -10.29 -16.87
C ASN A 150 -13.55 -10.07 -18.30
N ARG A 151 -12.31 -9.58 -18.43
CA ARG A 151 -11.61 -9.41 -19.71
C ARG A 151 -10.70 -10.59 -20.05
N GLY A 152 -10.80 -11.69 -19.31
CA GLY A 152 -9.94 -12.88 -19.49
C GLY A 152 -8.47 -12.62 -19.17
N LYS A 153 -8.16 -11.55 -18.42
CA LYS A 153 -6.81 -11.23 -17.96
C LYS A 153 -6.66 -11.64 -16.51
N ASP A 154 -5.53 -12.26 -16.18
CA ASP A 154 -5.19 -12.53 -14.79
C ASP A 154 -4.96 -11.19 -14.04
N PRO A 155 -5.80 -10.84 -13.05
CA PRO A 155 -5.64 -9.59 -12.30
C PRO A 155 -4.29 -9.49 -11.60
N ASN A 156 -3.67 -10.60 -11.19
CA ASN A 156 -2.38 -10.60 -10.50
C ASN A 156 -1.29 -9.97 -11.37
N ASN A 157 -1.30 -10.23 -12.68
CA ASN A 157 -0.28 -9.73 -13.61
C ASN A 157 -0.32 -8.20 -13.78
N PHE A 158 -1.44 -7.56 -13.48
CA PHE A 158 -1.61 -6.11 -13.66
C PHE A 158 -1.67 -5.38 -12.31
N LEU A 159 -2.40 -5.91 -11.33
CA LEU A 159 -2.72 -5.21 -10.10
C LEU A 159 -1.60 -5.29 -9.06
N ILE A 160 -0.84 -6.38 -8.98
CA ILE A 160 0.30 -6.49 -8.05
C ILE A 160 1.36 -5.41 -8.33
N PRO A 161 1.91 -5.28 -9.55
CA PRO A 161 2.91 -4.24 -9.82
C PRO A 161 2.33 -2.82 -9.70
N PHE A 162 1.05 -2.65 -10.09
CA PHE A 162 0.37 -1.37 -9.97
C PHE A 162 0.21 -0.94 -8.51
N VAL A 163 -0.23 -1.84 -7.63
CA VAL A 163 -0.52 -1.49 -6.24
C VAL A 163 0.74 -1.23 -5.43
N SER A 164 1.84 -1.93 -5.72
CA SER A 164 3.14 -1.62 -5.13
C SER A 164 3.56 -0.18 -5.46
N SER A 165 3.48 0.20 -6.73
CA SER A 165 3.81 1.55 -7.19
C SER A 165 2.88 2.61 -6.58
N LEU A 166 1.60 2.28 -6.44
CA LEU A 166 0.59 3.16 -5.87
C LEU A 166 0.79 3.33 -4.35
N ALA A 167 1.15 2.27 -3.62
CA ALA A 167 1.47 2.33 -2.20
C ALA A 167 2.73 3.16 -1.94
N ASP A 168 3.76 3.02 -2.79
CA ASP A 168 5.00 3.78 -2.70
C ASP A 168 4.79 5.29 -2.88
N PHE A 169 3.80 5.68 -3.67
CA PHE A 169 3.42 7.08 -3.87
C PHE A 169 2.45 7.59 -2.81
N LEU A 170 1.32 6.90 -2.60
CA LEU A 170 0.23 7.43 -1.76
C LEU A 170 0.57 7.46 -0.28
N THR A 171 1.37 6.52 0.21
CA THR A 171 1.73 6.45 1.64
C THR A 171 2.50 7.68 2.10
N PRO A 172 3.66 8.04 1.52
CA PRO A 172 4.34 9.26 1.92
C PRO A 172 3.54 10.52 1.60
N PHE A 173 2.81 10.54 0.48
CA PHE A 173 1.96 11.67 0.12
C PHE A 173 0.90 11.98 1.20
N LEU A 174 0.17 10.96 1.66
CA LEU A 174 -0.86 11.14 2.69
C LEU A 174 -0.26 11.46 4.06
N ILE A 175 0.87 10.86 4.43
CA ILE A 175 1.57 11.21 5.68
C ILE A 175 1.92 12.70 5.69
N ILE A 176 2.55 13.19 4.61
CA ILE A 176 2.94 14.59 4.46
C ILE A 176 1.71 15.50 4.47
N LEU A 177 0.66 15.13 3.73
CA LEU A 177 -0.58 15.89 3.66
C LEU A 177 -1.23 16.03 5.05
N PHE A 178 -1.36 14.94 5.80
CA PHE A 178 -1.99 14.97 7.12
C PHE A 178 -1.13 15.68 8.16
N ILE A 179 0.19 15.57 8.10
CA ILE A 179 1.04 16.41 8.96
C ILE A 179 0.82 17.88 8.64
N THR A 180 0.73 18.25 7.36
CA THR A 180 0.50 19.65 6.98
C THR A 180 -0.86 20.17 7.48
N ILE A 181 -1.88 19.30 7.53
CA ILE A 181 -3.22 19.65 7.99
C ILE A 181 -3.32 19.73 9.52
N PHE A 182 -2.63 18.84 10.25
CA PHE A 182 -2.78 18.69 11.70
C PHE A 182 -1.61 19.28 12.53
N LYS A 183 -0.60 19.87 11.88
CA LYS A 183 0.56 20.52 12.53
C LYS A 183 0.23 21.90 13.07
#